data_AF-A0A2U9NUJ7-F1
#
_entry.id   AF-A0A2U9NUJ7-F1
#
_cell.length_a   1.000
_cell.length_b   1.000
_cell.length_c   1.000
_cell.angle_alpha   90.00
_cell.angle_beta   90.00
_cell.angle_gamma   90.00
#
_symmetry.space_group_name_H-M   'P 1'
#
loop_
_entity.id
_entity.type
_entity.pdbx_description
1 polymer ?
#
loop_
_entity_poly.entity_id
_entity_poly.type
_entity_poly.pdbx_seq_one_letter_code
_entity_poly.pdbx_strand_id
1 'polypeptide(L)'
;MATTPYTDGQTRGRYTLTGAVSQNAAVNPTADITVMPSIDTPPTTSVTTTAGPPGYLPRSFKVTQNAGSSTQFSRTVYVTWDTYPDTSGMASGTVFTVRGIIGDCPFAKAVATVTVS
;
A
#
# COMPACT_ATOMS: atom_id res chain seq x y z
N MET A 1 13.55 -13.74 30.43
CA MET A 1 14.36 -12.66 29.81
C MET A 1 13.86 -12.50 28.38
N ALA A 2 13.35 -11.33 28.01
CA ALA A 2 12.98 -11.05 26.63
C ALA A 2 14.28 -10.80 25.85
N THR A 3 14.64 -11.69 24.94
CA THR A 3 15.70 -11.42 23.98
C THR A 3 15.21 -10.31 23.05
N THR A 4 15.92 -9.18 23.02
CA THR A 4 15.71 -8.13 22.03
C THR A 4 15.86 -8.75 20.64
N PRO A 5 14.79 -8.83 19.83
CA PRO A 5 14.79 -9.63 18.61
C PRO A 5 15.54 -8.99 17.43
N TYR A 6 16.35 -7.95 17.66
CA TYR A 6 16.82 -7.11 16.55
C TYR A 6 18.32 -6.93 16.54
N THR A 7 18.92 -7.41 15.45
CA THR A 7 19.87 -6.62 14.67
C THR A 7 19.01 -5.71 13.78
N ASP A 8 19.17 -4.39 13.92
CA ASP A 8 18.51 -3.36 13.13
C ASP A 8 18.41 -3.74 11.63
N GLY A 9 17.19 -3.78 11.04
CA GLY A 9 17.02 -3.67 9.59
C GLY A 9 16.17 -4.68 8.81
N GLN A 10 15.35 -5.52 9.45
CA GLN A 10 14.44 -6.42 8.73
C GLN A 10 12.98 -6.22 9.16
N THR A 11 12.22 -5.36 8.48
CA THR A 11 10.76 -5.17 8.70
C THR A 11 9.87 -5.99 7.75
N ARG A 12 10.41 -7.05 7.13
CA ARG A 12 9.61 -8.04 6.37
C ARG A 12 9.62 -9.38 7.09
N GLY A 13 8.46 -9.85 7.53
CA GLY A 13 8.36 -11.19 8.09
C GLY A 13 7.02 -11.50 8.76
N ARG A 14 6.83 -12.80 9.02
CA ARG A 14 5.82 -13.30 9.96
C ARG A 14 6.51 -13.53 11.30
N TYR A 15 5.93 -13.01 12.36
CA TYR A 15 6.44 -13.06 13.71
C TYR A 15 5.39 -13.70 14.61
N THR A 16 5.82 -14.41 15.63
CA THR A 16 4.93 -14.97 16.65
C THR A 16 5.17 -14.25 17.97
N LEU A 17 4.15 -13.57 18.46
CA LEU A 17 4.14 -12.96 19.79
C LEU A 17 3.61 -13.99 20.78
N THR A 18 4.38 -14.30 21.81
CA THR A 18 3.98 -15.24 22.86
C THR A 18 3.82 -14.47 24.17
N GLY A 19 2.62 -14.49 24.75
CA GLY A 19 2.36 -13.98 26.09
C GLY A 19 2.36 -15.08 27.15
N ALA A 20 2.55 -14.71 28.42
CA ALA A 20 2.32 -15.60 29.57
C ALA A 20 1.29 -14.94 30.49
N VAL A 21 0.25 -15.67 30.88
CA VAL A 21 -0.74 -15.20 31.85
C VAL A 21 -0.30 -15.60 33.25
N SER A 22 -0.23 -14.65 34.19
CA SER A 22 0.41 -14.84 35.50
C SER A 22 -0.41 -15.59 36.55
N GLN A 23 -1.57 -16.17 36.20
CA GLN A 23 -2.35 -17.01 37.09
C GLN A 23 -2.58 -18.39 36.48
N ASN A 24 -2.12 -19.42 37.21
CA ASN A 24 -2.40 -20.85 37.01
C ASN A 24 -2.34 -21.37 35.57
N ALA A 25 -1.11 -21.76 35.20
CA ALA A 25 -0.72 -22.84 34.32
C ALA A 25 -1.45 -23.06 32.97
N ALA A 26 -0.61 -23.02 31.92
CA ALA A 26 -0.76 -23.67 30.61
C ALA A 26 -1.48 -22.91 29.47
N VAL A 27 -1.73 -21.61 29.59
CA VAL A 27 -2.15 -20.79 28.43
C VAL A 27 -1.00 -19.88 28.02
N ASN A 28 -0.30 -20.26 26.95
CA ASN A 28 0.63 -19.41 26.22
C ASN A 28 -0.12 -18.84 25.00
N PRO A 29 -0.85 -17.71 25.12
CA PRO A 29 -1.46 -17.10 23.95
C PRO A 29 -0.37 -16.76 22.94
N THR A 30 -0.50 -17.31 21.74
CA THR A 30 0.33 -16.98 20.59
C THR A 30 -0.50 -16.16 19.61
N ALA A 31 0.09 -15.09 19.09
CA ALA A 31 -0.48 -14.29 18.02
C ALA A 31 0.55 -14.18 16.90
N ASP A 32 0.11 -14.38 15.66
CA ASP A 32 0.95 -14.11 14.51
C ASP A 32 0.81 -12.65 14.08
N ILE A 33 1.95 -11.99 13.90
CA ILE A 33 2.06 -10.62 13.44
C ILE A 33 2.82 -10.64 12.13
N THR A 34 2.23 -10.07 11.08
CA THR A 34 2.94 -9.85 9.81
C THR A 34 3.38 -8.40 9.76
N VAL A 35 4.68 -8.15 9.71
CA VAL A 35 5.22 -6.79 9.48
C VAL A 35 5.49 -6.64 7.99
N MET A 36 4.96 -5.56 7.42
CA MET A 36 5.16 -5.18 6.03
C MET A 36 5.98 -3.88 5.98
N PRO A 37 6.87 -3.70 5.00
CA PRO A 37 7.58 -2.45 4.83
C PRO A 37 6.62 -1.36 4.40
N SER A 38 6.91 -0.14 4.84
CA SER A 38 6.22 1.04 4.36
C SER A 38 6.63 1.36 2.92
N ILE A 39 5.69 1.95 2.19
CA ILE A 39 6.01 2.69 0.96
C ILE A 39 6.24 4.13 1.40
N ASP A 40 7.43 4.68 1.13
CA ASP A 40 7.77 6.06 1.53
C ASP A 40 6.89 7.08 0.81
N THR A 41 6.63 6.85 -0.49
CA THR A 41 5.77 7.69 -1.32
C THR A 41 4.81 6.82 -2.12
N PRO A 42 3.50 6.81 -1.79
CA PRO A 42 2.51 6.11 -2.61
C PRO A 42 2.50 6.64 -4.05
N PRO A 43 2.22 5.78 -5.05
CA PRO A 43 2.29 6.19 -6.45
C PRO A 43 1.19 7.20 -6.78
N THR A 44 1.61 8.25 -7.48
CA THR A 44 0.75 9.28 -8.06
C THR A 44 0.86 9.28 -9.58
N THR A 45 -0.24 9.44 -10.30
CA THR A 45 -0.24 9.52 -11.76
C THR A 45 -1.24 10.55 -12.27
N SER A 46 -1.04 11.02 -13.50
CA SER A 46 -1.97 11.93 -14.18
C SER A 46 -2.38 11.32 -15.51
N VAL A 47 -3.67 11.37 -15.81
CA VAL A 47 -4.25 10.83 -17.05
C VAL A 47 -5.10 11.92 -17.69
N THR A 48 -4.84 12.20 -18.96
CA THR A 48 -5.71 13.04 -19.78
C THR A 48 -6.56 12.14 -20.67
N THR A 49 -7.87 12.35 -20.68
CA THR A 49 -8.81 11.56 -21.48
C THR A 49 -9.83 12.47 -22.14
N THR A 50 -10.29 12.11 -23.34
CA THR A 50 -11.49 12.71 -23.91
C THR A 50 -12.72 12.29 -23.11
N ALA A 51 -13.80 13.06 -23.23
CA ALA A 51 -15.11 12.69 -22.66
C ALA A 51 -15.49 11.25 -23.06
N GLY A 52 -15.79 10.44 -22.06
CA GLY A 52 -16.00 9.00 -22.19
C GLY A 52 -15.34 8.21 -21.06
N PRO A 53 -15.25 6.88 -21.14
CA PRO A 53 -14.47 6.11 -20.18
C PRO A 53 -12.98 6.55 -20.27
N PRO A 54 -12.34 6.90 -19.14
CA PRO A 54 -10.92 7.17 -19.12
C PRO A 54 -10.17 5.98 -19.69
N GLY A 55 -9.28 6.26 -20.64
CA GLY A 55 -8.29 5.29 -21.07
C GLY A 55 -7.66 4.67 -19.83
N TYR A 56 -7.73 3.33 -19.74
CA TYR A 56 -7.42 2.54 -18.55
C TYR A 56 -6.37 3.19 -17.63
N LEU A 57 -6.78 3.53 -16.40
CA LEU A 57 -5.84 4.05 -15.39
C LEU A 57 -4.66 3.06 -15.22
N PRO A 58 -3.40 3.54 -15.17
CA PRO A 58 -2.24 2.67 -14.99
C PRO A 58 -2.43 1.80 -13.74
N ARG A 59 -2.17 0.50 -13.86
CA ARG A 59 -2.34 -0.45 -12.74
C ARG A 59 -1.03 -0.95 -12.15
N SER A 60 0.10 -0.64 -12.78
CA SER A 60 1.42 -1.13 -12.40
C SER A 60 2.34 0.04 -12.15
N PHE A 61 2.96 0.07 -10.97
CA PHE A 61 3.84 1.15 -10.55
C PHE A 61 5.11 0.59 -9.95
N LYS A 62 6.25 1.21 -10.24
CA LYS A 62 7.49 0.97 -9.52
C LYS A 62 7.49 1.84 -8.27
N VAL A 63 7.60 1.22 -7.10
CA VAL A 63 7.70 1.91 -5.81
C VAL A 63 8.97 1.52 -5.10
N THR A 64 9.50 2.43 -4.31
CA THR A 64 10.57 2.15 -3.35
C THR A 64 9.94 1.88 -1.99
N GLN A 65 10.34 0.77 -1.39
CA GLN A 65 9.90 0.37 -0.06
C GLN A 65 11.06 0.46 0.91
N ASN A 66 10.75 0.94 2.12
CA ASN A 66 11.71 1.06 3.21
C ASN A 66 11.59 -0.16 4.13
N ALA A 67 12.65 -0.96 4.16
CA ALA A 67 12.74 -2.18 4.95
C ALA A 67 13.35 -1.95 6.36
N GLY A 68 13.59 -0.69 6.73
CA GLY A 68 14.30 -0.32 7.95
C GLY A 68 15.81 -0.25 7.76
N SER A 69 16.50 0.39 8.70
CA SER A 69 17.97 0.52 8.80
C SER A 69 18.67 0.85 7.47
N SER A 70 18.15 1.88 6.80
CA SER A 70 18.66 2.38 5.52
C SER A 70 18.57 1.40 4.35
N THR A 71 17.90 0.25 4.53
CA THR A 71 17.66 -0.71 3.47
C THR A 71 16.43 -0.32 2.68
N GLN A 72 16.62 -0.01 1.41
CA GLN A 72 15.56 0.27 0.46
C GLN A 72 15.61 -0.74 -0.68
N PHE A 73 14.45 -1.11 -1.20
CA PHE A 73 14.38 -1.86 -2.45
C PHE A 73 13.23 -1.33 -3.31
N SER A 74 13.43 -1.36 -4.62
CA SER A 74 12.39 -1.01 -5.57
C SER A 74 11.72 -2.25 -6.12
N ARG A 75 10.40 -2.21 -6.26
CA ARG A 75 9.65 -3.28 -6.92
C ARG A 75 8.40 -2.76 -7.60
N THR A 76 7.85 -3.59 -8.47
CA THR A 76 6.55 -3.35 -9.08
C THR A 76 5.44 -3.73 -8.12
N VAL A 77 4.46 -2.84 -7.96
CA VAL A 77 3.21 -3.08 -7.23
C VAL A 77 2.03 -2.88 -8.15
N TYR A 78 0.95 -3.61 -7.85
CA TYR A 78 -0.31 -3.48 -8.57
C TYR A 78 -1.30 -2.61 -7.77
N VAL A 79 -1.99 -1.73 -8.49
CA VAL A 79 -3.03 -0.86 -7.94
C VAL A 79 -4.38 -1.31 -8.46
N THR A 80 -5.31 -1.53 -7.53
CA THR A 80 -6.73 -1.70 -7.82
C THR A 80 -7.43 -0.39 -7.53
N TRP A 81 -7.88 0.30 -8.59
CA TRP A 81 -8.59 1.56 -8.46
C TRP A 81 -9.98 1.37 -7.86
N ASP A 82 -10.35 2.25 -6.93
CA ASP A 82 -11.62 2.20 -6.20
C ASP A 82 -12.81 2.45 -7.16
N THR A 83 -12.59 3.24 -8.22
CA THR A 83 -13.56 3.47 -9.30
C THR A 83 -12.87 3.50 -10.66
N TYR A 84 -13.60 3.08 -11.69
CA TYR A 84 -13.32 3.46 -13.08
C TYR A 84 -14.19 4.67 -13.35
N PRO A 85 -13.63 5.88 -13.49
CA PRO A 85 -14.45 7.05 -13.74
C PRO A 85 -15.25 6.85 -15.02
N ASP A 86 -16.46 7.37 -15.07
CA ASP A 86 -17.13 7.63 -16.34
C ASP A 86 -17.07 9.14 -16.55
N THR A 87 -16.38 9.59 -17.59
CA THR A 87 -16.30 11.02 -17.92
C THR A 87 -17.31 11.43 -19.00
N SER A 88 -18.22 10.52 -19.36
CA SER A 88 -19.33 10.82 -20.26
C SER A 88 -20.20 11.92 -19.64
N GLY A 89 -20.28 13.07 -20.31
CA GLY A 89 -21.01 14.24 -19.82
C GLY A 89 -20.20 15.19 -18.94
N MET A 90 -18.90 14.93 -18.72
CA MET A 90 -18.01 15.92 -18.11
C MET A 90 -17.56 16.96 -19.15
N ALA A 91 -17.48 18.23 -18.74
CA ALA A 91 -16.96 19.30 -19.58
C ALA A 91 -15.44 19.16 -19.75
N SER A 92 -14.92 19.58 -20.91
CA SER A 92 -13.48 19.76 -21.12
C SER A 92 -12.89 20.69 -20.05
N GLY A 93 -11.73 20.33 -19.53
CA GLY A 93 -11.06 21.00 -18.41
C GLY A 93 -11.48 20.50 -17.02
N THR A 94 -12.45 19.58 -16.91
CA THR A 94 -12.80 18.98 -15.61
C THR A 94 -11.61 18.19 -15.05
N VAL A 95 -11.24 18.47 -13.80
CA VAL A 95 -10.17 17.77 -13.08
C VAL A 95 -10.73 17.12 -11.83
N PHE A 96 -10.44 15.84 -11.63
CA PHE A 96 -10.84 15.11 -10.43
C PHE A 96 -9.80 14.05 -10.05
N THR A 97 -9.95 13.46 -8.87
CA THR A 97 -9.00 12.46 -8.35
C THR A 97 -9.67 11.12 -8.09
N VAL A 98 -8.95 10.04 -8.39
CA VAL A 98 -9.33 8.66 -8.12
C VAL A 98 -8.30 8.07 -7.17
N ARG A 99 -8.75 7.26 -6.22
CA ARG A 99 -7.86 6.55 -5.29
C ARG A 99 -7.90 5.05 -5.59
N GLY A 100 -6.82 4.36 -5.23
CA GLY A 100 -6.71 2.92 -5.42
C GLY A 100 -5.94 2.24 -4.31
N ILE A 101 -6.27 0.98 -4.04
CA ILE A 101 -5.57 0.12 -3.09
C ILE A 101 -4.30 -0.41 -3.74
N ILE A 102 -3.18 -0.30 -3.04
CA ILE A 102 -1.92 -0.94 -3.43
C ILE A 102 -1.97 -2.37 -2.88
N GLY A 103 -1.93 -3.38 -3.76
CA GLY A 103 -2.25 -4.77 -3.39
C GLY A 103 -1.48 -5.31 -2.19
N ASP A 104 -0.19 -4.97 -2.10
CA ASP A 104 0.67 -5.45 -1.03
C ASP A 104 0.86 -4.43 0.10
N CYS A 105 0.17 -3.28 0.05
CA CYS A 105 0.23 -2.26 1.09
C CYS A 105 -1.19 -1.67 1.25
N PRO A 106 -2.15 -2.44 1.80
CA PRO A 106 -3.56 -2.05 1.84
C PRO A 106 -3.82 -0.81 2.71
N PHE A 107 -2.88 -0.47 3.60
CA PHE A 107 -2.89 0.74 4.42
C PHE A 107 -2.43 2.01 3.67
N ALA A 108 -1.89 1.88 2.45
CA ALA A 108 -1.48 2.98 1.59
C ALA A 108 -2.39 3.07 0.35
N LYS A 109 -2.60 4.29 -0.14
CA LYS A 109 -3.46 4.57 -1.29
C LYS A 109 -2.67 5.20 -2.43
N ALA A 110 -2.84 4.68 -3.64
CA ALA A 110 -2.40 5.32 -4.87
C ALA A 110 -3.39 6.42 -5.26
N VAL A 111 -2.92 7.44 -5.98
CA VAL A 111 -3.76 8.56 -6.45
C VAL A 111 -3.58 8.76 -7.96
N ALA A 112 -4.68 8.87 -8.69
CA ALA A 112 -4.68 9.31 -10.09
C ALA A 112 -5.44 10.62 -10.20
N THR A 113 -4.82 11.62 -10.83
CA THR A 113 -5.50 12.85 -11.26
C THR A 113 -5.97 12.67 -12.69
N VAL A 114 -7.25 12.86 -12.96
CA VAL A 114 -7.84 12.71 -14.29
C VAL A 114 -8.26 14.09 -14.78
N THR A 115 -7.84 14.44 -16.00
CA THR A 115 -8.20 15.66 -16.70
C THR A 115 -8.99 15.31 -17.95
N VAL A 116 -10.19 15.87 -18.10
CA VAL A 116 -11.01 15.70 -19.30
C VAL A 116 -10.57 16.72 -20.36
N SER A 117 -10.24 16.26 -21.57
CA SER A 117 -9.86 17.09 -22.73
C SER A 117 -11.00 17.23 -23.73
#